data_AF-A0A7S0UHG7-F1
#
_entry.id   AF-A0A7S0UHG7-F1
#
_cell.length_a   1.000
_cell.length_b   1.000
_cell.length_c   1.000
_cell.angle_alpha   90.00
_cell.angle_beta   90.00
_cell.angle_gamma   90.00
#
_symmetry.space_group_name_H-M   'P 1'
#
loop_
_entity.id
_entity.type
_entity.pdbx_description
1 polymer ?
#
loop_
_entity_poly.entity_id
_entity_poly.type
_entity_poly.pdbx_seq_one_letter_code
_entity_poly.pdbx_strand_id
1 'polypeptide(L)'
;SDGKPMVSESMFLHPSYDSALFLNDIALVYLSEDVVETPYVKISPDMVNHPGTSMTVIGFGQTDQYDYFSGSSYLQRTNVEYMDSGACRLAYPKENIDAGMMCASSKNGNDSCGGDSGGPLLLTPTDNPIDDSLVGIVSWGYGCGDSRYPGIYTRVSRYYDWIVETMCSYIYEDGPPKYCDVFTSPEADEFTGIEGRIDNCGVEGVACHSSDECCSGRCDFFTNTCFVETKNDGNRPGRVSNGMGGAGGGSAPSRASRGSTEVDATREIARDLP
;
A
#
# COMPACT_ATOMS: atom_id res chain seq x y z
N SER A 1 -16.59 13.33 -17.96
CA SER A 1 -16.92 14.24 -16.85
C SER A 1 -15.63 14.62 -16.17
N ASP A 2 -15.50 15.85 -15.70
CA ASP A 2 -14.26 16.41 -15.12
C ASP A 2 -14.03 15.95 -13.66
N GLY A 3 -14.39 14.70 -13.36
CA GLY A 3 -14.42 14.14 -12.01
C GLY A 3 -15.57 14.65 -11.14
N LYS A 4 -15.75 14.04 -9.97
CA LYS A 4 -16.57 14.55 -8.87
C LYS A 4 -15.60 15.00 -7.76
N PRO A 5 -15.65 16.26 -7.29
CA PRO A 5 -14.82 16.66 -6.16
C PRO A 5 -15.23 15.89 -4.91
N MET A 6 -14.24 15.39 -4.17
CA MET A 6 -14.40 14.68 -2.90
C MET A 6 -13.71 15.47 -1.80
N VAL A 7 -14.27 15.44 -0.59
CA VAL A 7 -13.68 16.08 0.59
C VAL A 7 -12.75 15.09 1.27
N SER A 8 -11.55 15.54 1.63
CA SER A 8 -10.67 14.78 2.51
C SER A 8 -11.06 15.04 3.97
N GLU A 9 -11.14 13.97 4.74
CA GLU A 9 -11.40 14.05 6.18
C GLU A 9 -10.08 14.03 6.97
N SER A 10 -9.13 13.20 6.56
CA SER A 10 -7.82 13.13 7.20
C SER A 10 -6.70 12.78 6.21
N MET A 11 -5.47 13.07 6.60
CA MET A 11 -4.26 12.74 5.85
C MET A 11 -3.22 12.17 6.80
N PHE A 12 -2.60 11.06 6.38
CA PHE A 12 -1.57 10.36 7.12
C PHE A 12 -0.28 10.40 6.32
N LEU A 13 0.63 11.28 6.72
CA LEU A 13 1.99 11.30 6.19
C LEU A 13 2.78 10.13 6.78
N HIS A 14 3.66 9.52 5.99
CA HIS A 14 4.57 8.53 6.54
C HIS A 14 5.38 9.15 7.70
N PRO A 15 5.43 8.52 8.90
CA PRO A 15 6.00 9.13 10.09
C PRO A 15 7.52 9.40 9.99
N SER A 16 8.18 8.72 9.06
CA SER A 16 9.61 8.91 8.74
C SER A 16 9.84 9.69 7.43
N TYR A 17 8.83 10.41 6.93
CA TYR A 17 9.01 11.28 5.77
C TYR A 17 10.10 12.32 6.03
N ASP A 18 11.08 12.40 5.13
CA ASP A 18 12.16 13.38 5.16
C ASP A 18 12.06 14.25 3.92
N SER A 19 11.66 15.51 4.09
CA SER A 19 11.48 16.45 2.99
C SER A 19 12.80 17.00 2.42
N ALA A 20 13.91 16.86 3.14
CA ALA A 20 15.22 17.30 2.65
C ALA A 20 15.83 16.26 1.69
N LEU A 21 15.54 14.97 1.94
CA LEU A 21 16.05 13.85 1.16
C LEU A 21 14.99 13.15 0.31
N PHE A 22 13.73 13.58 0.40
CA PHE A 22 12.56 12.94 -0.21
C PHE A 22 12.44 11.44 0.14
N LEU A 23 12.88 11.06 1.34
CA LEU A 23 12.77 9.67 1.81
C LEU A 23 11.37 9.43 2.38
N ASN A 24 10.85 8.22 2.19
CA ASN A 24 9.52 7.82 2.62
C ASN A 24 8.41 8.76 2.13
N ASP A 25 8.52 9.20 0.88
CA ASP A 25 7.60 10.14 0.23
C ASP A 25 6.28 9.45 -0.15
N ILE A 26 5.45 9.20 0.86
CA ILE A 26 4.13 8.59 0.74
C ILE A 26 3.17 9.16 1.79
N ALA A 27 1.91 9.30 1.40
CA ALA A 27 0.83 9.68 2.28
C ALA A 27 -0.46 8.93 1.90
N LEU A 28 -1.33 8.72 2.88
CA LEU A 28 -2.71 8.28 2.66
C LEU A 28 -3.66 9.44 2.89
N VAL A 29 -4.69 9.55 2.05
CA VAL A 29 -5.78 10.51 2.19
C VAL A 29 -7.06 9.75 2.43
N TYR A 30 -7.68 9.99 3.58
CA TYR A 30 -8.98 9.44 3.90
C TYR A 30 -10.07 10.42 3.42
N LEU A 31 -11.06 9.89 2.70
CA LEU A 31 -12.17 10.67 2.16
C LEU A 31 -13.31 10.70 3.17
N SER A 32 -14.03 11.82 3.24
CA SER A 32 -15.17 11.97 4.16
C SER A 32 -16.40 11.17 3.75
N GLU A 33 -16.41 10.64 2.52
CA GLU A 33 -17.49 9.84 1.95
C GLU A 33 -16.89 8.74 1.08
N ASP A 34 -17.55 7.58 1.07
CA ASP A 34 -17.18 6.47 0.21
C ASP A 34 -17.32 6.83 -1.28
N VAL A 35 -16.38 6.31 -2.07
CA VAL A 35 -16.44 6.38 -3.53
C VAL A 35 -17.27 5.20 -4.04
N VAL A 36 -18.48 5.50 -4.51
CA VAL A 36 -19.40 4.50 -5.07
C VAL A 36 -19.21 4.40 -6.59
N GLU A 37 -19.25 3.18 -7.15
CA GLU A 37 -19.28 2.92 -8.60
C GLU A 37 -18.09 3.44 -9.43
N THR A 38 -16.90 3.57 -8.83
CA THR A 38 -15.68 3.98 -9.56
C THR A 38 -14.69 2.83 -9.67
N PRO A 39 -14.19 2.50 -10.87
CA PRO A 39 -13.09 1.56 -11.03
C PRO A 39 -11.86 2.05 -10.26
N TYR A 40 -11.23 1.16 -9.52
CA TYR A 40 -9.99 1.42 -8.79
C TYR A 40 -8.88 0.50 -9.32
N VAL A 41 -7.65 0.86 -8.99
CA VAL A 41 -6.46 0.07 -9.29
C VAL A 41 -5.96 -0.57 -8.00
N LYS A 42 -5.62 -1.86 -8.06
CA LYS A 42 -5.09 -2.62 -6.92
C LYS A 42 -3.74 -2.06 -6.49
N ILE A 43 -3.53 -1.93 -5.18
CA ILE A 43 -2.20 -1.62 -4.62
C ILE A 43 -1.39 -2.92 -4.60
N SER A 44 -0.25 -2.95 -5.27
CA SER A 44 0.57 -4.17 -5.32
C SER A 44 1.48 -4.28 -4.08
N PRO A 45 1.43 -5.40 -3.33
CA PRO A 45 2.46 -5.72 -2.35
C PRO A 45 3.76 -6.21 -3.02
N ASP A 46 3.71 -6.54 -4.31
CA ASP A 46 4.80 -7.19 -5.01
C ASP A 46 5.86 -6.21 -5.49
N MET A 47 7.11 -6.65 -5.42
CA MET A 47 8.24 -5.84 -5.86
C MET A 47 8.48 -6.00 -7.37
N VAL A 48 8.39 -4.89 -8.10
CA VAL A 48 8.96 -4.82 -9.45
C VAL A 48 10.49 -4.82 -9.33
N ASN A 49 11.10 -5.90 -9.82
CA ASN A 49 12.53 -6.16 -9.63
C ASN A 49 13.28 -6.56 -10.92
N HIS A 50 12.60 -6.65 -12.07
CA HIS A 50 13.20 -7.04 -13.34
C HIS A 50 13.44 -5.82 -14.24
N PRO A 51 14.69 -5.41 -14.52
CA PRO A 51 14.98 -4.28 -15.39
C PRO A 51 14.33 -4.45 -16.77
N GLY A 52 13.77 -3.37 -17.31
CA GLY A 52 13.04 -3.41 -18.58
C GLY A 52 11.55 -3.77 -18.44
N THR A 53 11.06 -4.09 -17.24
CA THR A 53 9.62 -4.24 -17.00
C THR A 53 8.91 -2.94 -17.36
N SER A 54 8.00 -3.03 -18.34
CA SER A 54 7.21 -1.90 -18.81
C SER A 54 6.17 -1.51 -17.77
N MET A 55 6.09 -0.23 -17.49
CA MET A 55 5.15 0.40 -16.58
C MET A 55 4.60 1.66 -17.25
N THR A 56 3.51 2.17 -16.69
CA THR A 56 2.79 3.32 -17.23
C THR A 56 2.70 4.41 -16.17
N VAL A 57 3.02 5.64 -16.55
CA VAL A 57 2.70 6.83 -15.76
C VAL A 57 1.57 7.59 -16.45
N ILE A 58 0.60 8.05 -15.66
CA ILE A 58 -0.50 8.89 -16.12
C ILE A 58 -0.58 10.16 -15.28
N GLY A 59 -0.99 11.26 -15.91
CA GLY A 59 -1.18 12.52 -15.19
C GLY A 59 -1.45 13.70 -16.12
N PHE A 60 -1.52 14.90 -15.53
CA PHE A 60 -1.82 16.16 -16.22
C PHE A 60 -0.63 17.13 -16.17
N GLY A 61 0.55 16.63 -15.82
CA GLY A 61 1.78 17.39 -15.72
C GLY A 61 2.21 18.03 -17.03
N GLN A 62 3.33 18.73 -16.95
CA GLN A 62 3.93 19.48 -18.04
C GLN A 62 4.26 18.54 -19.21
N THR A 63 3.83 18.91 -20.40
CA THR A 63 4.21 18.21 -21.63
C THR A 63 5.47 18.79 -22.27
N ASP A 64 5.96 19.92 -21.76
CA ASP A 64 7.18 20.59 -22.20
C ASP A 64 8.04 21.00 -20.99
N GLN A 65 9.27 20.49 -20.95
CA GLN A 65 10.26 20.78 -19.90
C GLN A 65 10.62 22.26 -19.74
N TYR A 66 10.30 23.10 -20.74
CA TYR A 66 10.57 24.54 -20.72
C TYR A 66 9.33 25.38 -20.39
N ASP A 67 8.14 24.78 -20.35
CA ASP A 67 6.91 25.46 -19.97
C ASP A 67 6.50 25.09 -18.53
N TYR A 68 7.13 25.78 -17.58
CA TYR A 68 6.90 25.58 -16.16
C TYR A 68 5.46 25.95 -15.70
N PHE A 69 4.67 26.61 -16.54
CA PHE A 69 3.40 27.23 -16.15
C PHE A 69 2.17 26.55 -16.77
N SER A 70 2.35 25.59 -17.69
CA SER A 70 1.23 24.88 -18.30
C SER A 70 1.35 23.36 -18.13
N GLY A 71 0.42 22.79 -17.35
CA GLY A 71 0.10 21.37 -17.41
C GLY A 71 -0.81 21.08 -18.60
N SER A 72 -0.97 19.81 -18.96
CA SER A 72 -1.91 19.44 -20.02
C SER A 72 -3.36 19.56 -19.56
N SER A 73 -4.24 20.10 -20.41
CA SER A 73 -5.69 20.04 -20.20
C SER A 73 -6.29 18.64 -20.44
N TYR A 74 -5.49 17.71 -20.96
CA TYR A 74 -5.89 16.34 -21.24
C TYR A 74 -5.01 15.37 -20.46
N LEU A 75 -5.60 14.28 -19.96
CA LEU A 75 -4.83 13.23 -19.29
C LEU A 75 -3.78 12.69 -20.26
N GLN A 76 -2.52 12.74 -19.85
CA GLN A 76 -1.39 12.18 -20.57
C GLN A 76 -1.03 10.81 -20.02
N ARG A 77 -0.36 10.03 -20.87
CA ARG A 77 0.17 8.71 -20.53
C ARG A 77 1.53 8.54 -21.20
N THR A 78 2.51 8.04 -20.47
CA THR A 78 3.79 7.59 -21.04
C THR A 78 4.17 6.23 -20.49
N ASN A 79 4.89 5.45 -21.32
CA ASN A 79 5.45 4.17 -20.90
C ASN A 79 6.90 4.38 -20.49
N VAL A 80 7.23 3.82 -19.34
CA VAL A 80 8.58 3.83 -18.74
C VAL A 80 8.97 2.40 -18.41
N GLU A 81 10.27 2.14 -18.32
CA GLU A 81 10.79 0.83 -17.96
C GLU A 81 11.50 0.90 -16.62
N TYR A 82 11.26 -0.11 -15.78
CA TYR A 82 11.96 -0.25 -14.51
C TYR A 82 13.47 -0.32 -14.73
N MET A 83 14.21 0.44 -13.92
CA MET A 83 15.66 0.45 -13.90
C MET A 83 16.17 -0.21 -12.61
N ASP A 84 17.23 -1.01 -12.74
CA ASP A 84 17.90 -1.59 -11.58
C ASP A 84 18.34 -0.51 -10.58
N SER A 85 18.24 -0.84 -9.29
CA SER A 85 18.59 0.08 -8.19
C SER A 85 20.07 0.45 -8.19
N GLY A 86 20.95 -0.45 -8.62
CA GLY A 86 22.38 -0.16 -8.79
C GLY A 86 22.62 0.88 -9.89
N ALA A 87 22.04 0.65 -11.06
CA ALA A 87 22.10 1.60 -12.18
C ALA A 87 21.52 2.96 -11.80
N CYS A 88 20.40 2.98 -11.08
CA CYS A 88 19.80 4.22 -10.63
C CYS A 88 20.69 5.03 -9.68
N ARG A 89 21.31 4.38 -8.68
CA ARG A 89 22.29 5.05 -7.79
C ARG A 89 23.48 5.62 -8.56
N LEU A 90 23.92 4.95 -9.62
CA LEU A 90 25.00 5.45 -10.48
C LEU A 90 24.58 6.68 -11.29
N ALA A 91 23.30 6.78 -11.68
CA ALA A 91 22.77 7.97 -12.33
C ALA A 91 22.70 9.18 -11.38
N TYR A 92 22.54 8.94 -10.07
CA TYR A 92 22.47 9.98 -9.03
C TYR A 92 23.59 9.86 -8.00
N PRO A 93 24.87 10.10 -8.37
CA PRO A 93 26.02 9.83 -7.49
C PRO A 93 26.12 10.74 -6.26
N LYS A 94 25.31 11.81 -6.20
CA LYS A 94 25.27 12.77 -5.08
C LYS A 94 24.04 12.62 -4.20
N GLU A 95 23.06 11.83 -4.63
CA GLU A 95 21.79 11.68 -3.92
C GLU A 95 21.73 10.37 -3.16
N ASN A 96 20.91 10.34 -2.12
CA ASN A 96 20.66 9.13 -1.35
C ASN A 96 19.44 8.38 -1.92
N ILE A 97 19.68 7.48 -2.87
CA ILE A 97 18.63 6.58 -3.39
C ILE A 97 18.59 5.31 -2.55
N ASP A 98 17.55 5.17 -1.72
CA ASP A 98 17.38 4.04 -0.81
C ASP A 98 16.42 2.96 -1.35
N ALA A 99 16.13 1.94 -0.53
CA ALA A 99 15.24 0.83 -0.92
C ALA A 99 13.74 1.22 -0.95
N GLY A 100 13.39 2.37 -0.38
CA GLY A 100 12.05 2.98 -0.49
C GLY A 100 11.80 3.65 -1.83
N MET A 101 12.83 3.77 -2.67
CA MET A 101 12.75 4.33 -4.00
C MET A 101 12.85 3.25 -5.08
N MET A 102 12.28 3.55 -6.24
CA MET A 102 12.47 2.82 -7.47
C MET A 102 12.62 3.80 -8.62
N CYS A 103 13.29 3.35 -9.68
CA CYS A 103 13.60 4.22 -10.79
C CYS A 103 13.01 3.66 -12.07
N ALA A 104 12.51 4.54 -12.90
CA ALA A 104 12.04 4.19 -14.22
C ALA A 104 12.51 5.23 -15.22
N SER A 105 12.70 4.80 -16.46
CA SER A 105 13.09 5.70 -17.54
C SER A 105 12.42 5.30 -18.83
N SER A 106 12.12 6.27 -19.68
CA SER A 106 11.67 6.00 -21.03
C SER A 106 12.86 5.82 -21.97
N LYS A 107 12.80 4.77 -22.80
CA LYS A 107 13.77 4.53 -23.88
C LYS A 107 13.88 5.70 -24.87
N ASN A 108 12.85 6.54 -24.96
CA ASN A 108 12.78 7.65 -25.90
C ASN A 108 13.02 9.03 -25.26
N GLY A 109 13.39 9.07 -23.97
CA GLY A 109 13.57 10.34 -23.24
C GLY A 109 12.26 11.04 -22.85
N ASN A 110 11.12 10.33 -22.86
CA ASN A 110 9.83 10.87 -22.43
C ASN A 110 9.46 10.33 -21.04
N ASP A 111 9.76 11.06 -19.97
CA ASP A 111 9.46 10.67 -18.59
C ASP A 111 8.30 11.50 -18.00
N SER A 112 7.80 11.12 -16.81
CA SER A 112 6.89 11.95 -16.03
C SER A 112 7.53 13.31 -15.71
N CYS A 113 6.73 14.36 -15.75
CA CYS A 113 7.23 15.73 -15.69
C CYS A 113 6.66 16.53 -14.53
N GLY A 114 7.12 17.77 -14.37
CA GLY A 114 6.61 18.68 -13.34
C GLY A 114 5.08 18.75 -13.39
N GLY A 115 4.41 18.58 -12.26
CA GLY A 115 2.94 18.56 -12.18
C GLY A 115 2.29 17.18 -12.13
N ASP A 116 3.06 16.09 -12.28
CA ASP A 116 2.59 14.72 -12.02
C ASP A 116 2.97 14.20 -10.61
N SER A 117 3.62 15.02 -9.76
CA SER A 117 4.04 14.62 -8.40
C SER A 117 2.87 14.06 -7.57
N GLY A 118 3.07 12.91 -6.96
CA GLY A 118 2.03 12.14 -6.26
C GLY A 118 1.16 11.27 -7.19
N GLY A 119 1.36 11.34 -8.51
CA GLY A 119 0.66 10.54 -9.50
C GLY A 119 1.08 9.07 -9.50
N PRO A 120 0.30 8.18 -10.13
CA PRO A 120 0.53 6.74 -10.08
C PRO A 120 1.56 6.27 -11.12
N LEU A 121 2.42 5.34 -10.71
CA LEU A 121 3.16 4.45 -11.59
C LEU A 121 2.52 3.06 -11.56
N LEU A 122 1.99 2.65 -12.71
CA LEU A 122 1.18 1.46 -12.89
C LEU A 122 1.98 0.35 -13.57
N LEU A 123 1.94 -0.86 -13.01
CA LEU A 123 2.34 -2.06 -13.72
C LEU A 123 1.15 -2.53 -14.56
N THR A 124 1.36 -2.63 -15.87
CA THR A 124 0.32 -2.96 -16.85
C THR A 124 0.71 -4.25 -17.59
N PRO A 125 0.50 -5.43 -16.98
CA PRO A 125 0.98 -6.71 -17.51
C PRO A 125 0.21 -7.18 -18.76
N THR A 126 -1.00 -6.65 -18.97
CA THR A 126 -1.86 -6.94 -20.11
C THR A 126 -2.44 -5.64 -20.66
N ASP A 127 -3.18 -5.71 -21.77
CA ASP A 127 -3.95 -4.57 -22.29
C ASP A 127 -5.28 -4.35 -21.52
N ASN A 128 -5.56 -5.17 -20.49
CA ASN A 128 -6.77 -5.09 -19.69
C ASN A 128 -6.50 -4.28 -18.40
N PRO A 129 -7.11 -3.10 -18.22
CA PRO A 129 -6.87 -2.25 -17.05
C PRO A 129 -7.24 -2.89 -15.70
N ILE A 130 -8.05 -3.96 -15.70
CA ILE A 130 -8.38 -4.71 -14.48
C ILE A 130 -7.15 -5.42 -13.89
N ASP A 131 -6.16 -5.73 -14.74
CA ASP A 131 -4.91 -6.36 -14.32
C ASP A 131 -3.85 -5.33 -13.91
N ASP A 132 -4.16 -4.03 -14.01
CA ASP A 132 -3.23 -2.97 -13.63
C ASP A 132 -3.08 -2.91 -12.10
N SER A 133 -1.88 -2.59 -11.65
CA SER A 133 -1.61 -2.40 -10.22
C SER A 133 -0.67 -1.24 -9.97
N LEU A 134 -0.90 -0.54 -8.86
CA LEU A 134 -0.06 0.55 -8.39
C LEU A 134 1.23 -0.02 -7.80
N VAL A 135 2.36 0.29 -8.42
CA VAL A 135 3.68 -0.19 -8.00
C VAL A 135 4.62 0.94 -7.57
N GLY A 136 4.31 2.18 -7.96
CA GLY A 136 5.05 3.35 -7.52
C GLY A 136 4.23 4.63 -7.48
N ILE A 137 4.79 5.65 -6.86
CA ILE A 137 4.22 7.01 -6.78
C ILE A 137 5.26 7.98 -7.32
N VAL A 138 4.90 8.85 -8.26
CA VAL A 138 5.80 9.88 -8.81
C VAL A 138 6.30 10.77 -7.67
N SER A 139 7.62 10.82 -7.45
CA SER A 139 8.21 11.57 -6.34
C SER A 139 9.05 12.74 -6.85
N TRP A 140 10.22 12.47 -7.45
CA TRP A 140 11.12 13.51 -7.93
C TRP A 140 12.03 13.03 -9.08
N GLY A 141 12.83 13.93 -9.64
CA GLY A 141 13.81 13.61 -10.68
C GLY A 141 14.59 14.84 -11.15
N TYR A 142 15.73 14.61 -11.80
CA TYR A 142 16.53 15.71 -12.38
C TYR A 142 16.21 15.93 -13.84
N GLY A 143 15.45 17.00 -14.08
CA GLY A 143 15.01 17.35 -15.43
C GLY A 143 13.89 16.43 -15.90
N CYS A 144 13.07 16.99 -16.78
CA CYS A 144 11.94 16.33 -17.39
C CYS A 144 12.41 15.48 -18.58
N GLY A 145 12.38 14.15 -18.47
CA GLY A 145 12.78 13.28 -19.58
C GLY A 145 14.26 13.33 -19.95
N ASP A 146 15.14 13.76 -19.05
CA ASP A 146 16.58 13.71 -19.29
C ASP A 146 17.04 12.24 -19.28
N SER A 147 17.49 11.75 -20.44
CA SER A 147 17.99 10.37 -20.59
C SER A 147 19.12 9.98 -19.61
N ARG A 148 19.78 10.95 -18.97
CA ARG A 148 20.84 10.71 -17.98
C ARG A 148 20.31 10.44 -16.58
N TYR A 149 19.11 10.91 -16.27
CA TYR A 149 18.52 10.90 -14.93
C TYR A 149 17.14 10.25 -14.98
N PRO A 150 17.00 8.98 -14.54
CA PRO A 150 15.70 8.32 -14.50
C PRO A 150 14.80 9.01 -13.47
N GLY A 151 13.49 9.05 -13.70
CA GLY A 151 12.52 9.46 -12.70
C GLY A 151 12.61 8.58 -11.45
N ILE A 152 12.47 9.21 -10.29
CA ILE A 152 12.43 8.57 -8.98
C ILE A 152 10.99 8.50 -8.51
N TYR A 153 10.59 7.29 -8.15
CA TYR A 153 9.27 6.94 -7.68
C TYR A 153 9.38 6.31 -6.30
N THR A 154 8.43 6.58 -5.42
CA THR A 154 8.29 5.84 -4.16
C THR A 154 7.87 4.41 -4.47
N ARG A 155 8.60 3.42 -3.96
CA ARG A 155 8.34 1.99 -4.18
C ARG A 155 7.21 1.51 -3.27
N VAL A 156 6.01 1.33 -3.82
CA VAL A 156 4.80 1.02 -3.03
C VAL A 156 4.93 -0.25 -2.20
N SER A 157 5.51 -1.31 -2.76
CA SER A 157 5.73 -2.58 -2.04
C SER A 157 6.58 -2.44 -0.78
N ARG A 158 7.44 -1.42 -0.69
CA ARG A 158 8.22 -1.15 0.54
C ARG A 158 7.35 -0.62 1.67
N TYR A 159 6.24 0.03 1.35
CA TYR A 159 5.35 0.68 2.31
C TYR A 159 4.01 -0.05 2.46
N TYR A 160 3.84 -1.22 1.83
CA TYR A 160 2.56 -1.94 1.83
C TYR A 160 2.06 -2.24 3.25
N ASP A 161 2.93 -2.71 4.14
CA ASP A 161 2.59 -2.94 5.56
C ASP A 161 2.11 -1.64 6.22
N TRP A 162 2.84 -0.53 6.04
CA TRP A 162 2.47 0.76 6.61
C TRP A 162 1.13 1.26 6.05
N ILE A 163 0.86 1.04 4.76
CA ILE A 163 -0.43 1.37 4.13
C ILE A 163 -1.54 0.60 4.84
N VAL A 164 -1.42 -0.72 4.93
CA VAL A 164 -2.43 -1.59 5.54
C VAL A 164 -2.61 -1.27 7.03
N GLU A 165 -1.54 -1.12 7.80
CA GLU A 165 -1.59 -0.77 9.22
C GLU A 165 -2.28 0.58 9.45
N THR A 166 -1.97 1.58 8.61
CA THR A 166 -2.58 2.91 8.72
C THR A 166 -4.06 2.86 8.35
N MET A 167 -4.43 2.12 7.32
CA MET A 167 -5.84 1.92 6.95
C MET A 167 -6.59 1.18 8.06
N CYS A 168 -6.07 0.06 8.54
CA CYS A 168 -6.77 -0.79 9.50
C CYS A 168 -6.79 -0.25 10.93
N SER A 169 -5.92 0.72 11.27
CA SER A 169 -5.96 1.44 12.55
C SER A 169 -6.84 2.69 12.52
N TYR A 170 -7.37 3.07 11.36
CA TYR A 170 -8.30 4.19 11.24
C TYR A 170 -9.65 3.87 11.92
N ILE A 171 -10.31 4.90 12.45
CA ILE A 171 -11.61 4.75 13.11
C ILE A 171 -12.71 4.97 12.07
N TYR A 172 -13.38 3.89 11.69
CA TYR A 172 -14.49 3.90 10.75
C TYR A 172 -15.83 3.88 11.51
N GLU A 173 -16.80 4.67 11.07
CA GLU A 173 -18.16 4.65 11.66
C GLU A 173 -18.83 3.28 11.50
N ASP A 174 -18.62 2.62 10.35
CA ASP A 174 -19.20 1.31 10.01
C ASP A 174 -18.27 0.11 10.33
N GLY A 175 -17.18 0.35 11.06
CA GLY A 175 -16.13 -0.64 11.32
C GLY A 175 -15.09 -0.71 10.20
N PRO A 176 -13.90 -1.29 10.47
CA PRO A 176 -12.80 -1.30 9.52
C PRO A 176 -13.15 -2.08 8.25
N PRO A 177 -12.49 -1.78 7.12
CA PRO A 177 -12.65 -2.55 5.89
C PRO A 177 -12.42 -4.04 6.14
N LYS A 178 -13.22 -4.91 5.50
CA LYS A 178 -13.18 -6.37 5.71
C LYS A 178 -11.80 -7.00 5.53
N TYR A 179 -10.92 -6.42 4.70
CA TYR A 179 -9.56 -6.94 4.55
C TYR A 179 -8.71 -6.77 5.83
N CYS A 180 -9.10 -5.88 6.74
CA CYS A 180 -8.48 -5.71 8.05
C CYS A 180 -8.77 -6.86 9.03
N ASP A 181 -9.80 -7.66 8.78
CA ASP A 181 -10.11 -8.84 9.60
C ASP A 181 -9.00 -9.90 9.52
N VAL A 182 -8.21 -9.90 8.43
CA VAL A 182 -7.05 -10.80 8.25
C VAL A 182 -5.84 -10.34 9.07
N PHE A 183 -5.70 -9.03 9.32
CA PHE A 183 -4.54 -8.44 10.01
C PHE A 183 -4.74 -8.27 11.52
N THR A 184 -5.94 -8.55 12.04
CA THR A 184 -6.30 -8.28 13.45
C THR A 184 -6.20 -9.50 14.39
N SER A 185 -5.68 -10.65 13.96
CA SER A 185 -5.60 -11.83 14.85
C SER A 185 -4.17 -12.24 15.23
N PRO A 186 -3.71 -11.77 16.41
CA PRO A 186 -3.00 -12.68 17.31
C PRO A 186 -3.66 -12.74 18.71
N GLU A 187 -4.91 -12.32 18.86
CA GLU A 187 -5.62 -12.47 20.14
C GLU A 187 -6.39 -13.79 20.18
N ALA A 188 -5.74 -14.80 20.76
CA ALA A 188 -6.32 -15.92 21.50
C ALA A 188 -7.39 -16.77 20.77
N ASP A 189 -6.94 -17.72 19.95
CA ASP A 189 -7.71 -18.96 19.77
C ASP A 189 -7.04 -20.08 20.60
N GLU A 190 -7.45 -20.12 21.87
CA GLU A 190 -7.33 -21.32 22.67
C GLU A 190 -8.31 -22.34 22.07
N PHE A 191 -7.75 -23.39 21.47
CA PHE A 191 -8.44 -24.66 21.19
C PHE A 191 -9.38 -24.69 19.97
N THR A 192 -8.85 -24.95 18.77
CA THR A 192 -9.44 -25.96 17.86
C THR A 192 -8.36 -26.65 17.02
N GLY A 193 -8.21 -27.97 17.23
CA GLY A 193 -7.47 -28.84 16.33
C GLY A 193 -8.28 -29.11 15.07
N ILE A 194 -7.90 -28.47 13.97
CA ILE A 194 -8.41 -28.77 12.62
C ILE A 194 -7.21 -29.13 11.73
N GLU A 195 -7.21 -30.36 11.21
CA GLU A 195 -6.24 -30.86 10.24
C GLU A 195 -6.24 -29.97 8.98
N GLY A 196 -5.06 -29.48 8.60
CA GLY A 196 -4.84 -28.65 7.40
C GLY A 196 -4.06 -27.36 7.63
N ARG A 197 -3.63 -27.08 8.87
CA ARG A 197 -2.76 -25.93 9.18
C ARG A 197 -1.36 -26.18 8.65
N ILE A 198 -0.77 -25.20 7.97
CA ILE A 198 0.65 -25.24 7.57
C ILE A 198 1.47 -25.22 8.88
N ASP A 199 1.97 -26.38 9.30
CA ASP A 199 2.62 -26.65 10.60
C ASP A 199 3.99 -25.99 10.81
N ASN A 200 4.30 -24.87 10.14
CA ASN A 200 5.58 -24.17 10.26
C ASN A 200 5.45 -22.67 10.53
N CYS A 201 4.37 -22.24 11.20
CA CYS A 201 4.20 -20.87 11.64
C CYS A 201 5.34 -20.48 12.61
N GLY A 202 6.34 -19.74 12.13
CA GLY A 202 7.43 -19.19 12.96
C GLY A 202 8.81 -19.82 12.78
N VAL A 203 9.08 -20.55 11.70
CA VAL A 203 10.44 -21.04 11.39
C VAL A 203 11.10 -20.11 10.36
N GLU A 204 12.29 -19.61 10.68
CA GLU A 204 13.13 -18.83 9.77
C GLU A 204 13.54 -19.69 8.56
N GLY A 205 13.33 -19.18 7.34
CA GLY A 205 13.79 -19.84 6.10
C GLY A 205 12.84 -20.86 5.48
N VAL A 206 11.53 -20.82 5.77
CA VAL A 206 10.52 -21.61 5.06
C VAL A 206 10.51 -21.21 3.59
N ALA A 207 10.67 -22.17 2.68
CA ALA A 207 10.71 -21.88 1.25
C ALA A 207 9.33 -21.45 0.72
N CYS A 208 9.30 -20.53 -0.25
CA CYS A 208 8.07 -20.06 -0.87
C CYS A 208 8.23 -19.80 -2.38
N HIS A 209 7.14 -20.05 -3.10
CA HIS A 209 6.94 -19.76 -4.53
C HIS A 209 5.80 -18.78 -4.77
N SER A 210 4.98 -18.50 -3.75
CA SER A 210 4.02 -17.39 -3.73
C SER A 210 3.84 -16.88 -2.30
N SER A 211 3.31 -15.66 -2.16
CA SER A 211 3.02 -15.05 -0.86
C SER A 211 1.97 -15.82 -0.05
N ASP A 212 1.06 -16.54 -0.72
CA ASP A 212 0.03 -17.36 -0.09
C ASP A 212 0.61 -18.60 0.63
N GLU A 213 1.85 -18.98 0.30
CA GLU A 213 2.58 -20.06 0.97
C GLU A 213 3.21 -19.61 2.31
N CYS A 214 3.19 -18.31 2.59
CA CYS A 214 3.82 -17.72 3.76
C CYS A 214 2.80 -17.30 4.81
N CYS A 215 3.03 -17.67 6.08
CA CYS A 215 2.18 -17.24 7.19
C CYS A 215 2.15 -15.71 7.37
N SER A 216 3.22 -15.02 6.99
CA SER A 216 3.29 -13.55 6.96
C SER A 216 2.60 -12.93 5.74
N GLY A 217 2.02 -13.75 4.85
CA GLY A 217 1.50 -13.30 3.55
C GLY A 217 2.57 -12.71 2.64
N ARG A 218 3.87 -12.98 2.90
CA ARG A 218 4.99 -12.38 2.17
C ARG A 218 6.10 -13.39 1.91
N CYS A 219 6.43 -13.54 0.64
CA CYS A 219 7.56 -14.31 0.16
C CYS A 219 8.72 -13.38 -0.27
N ASP A 220 9.93 -13.62 0.25
CA ASP A 220 11.15 -13.06 -0.32
C ASP A 220 11.59 -13.93 -1.51
N PHE A 221 11.23 -13.51 -2.72
CA PHE A 221 11.61 -14.20 -3.96
C PHE A 221 13.10 -14.12 -4.32
N PHE A 222 13.92 -13.34 -3.58
CA PHE A 222 15.37 -13.39 -3.75
C PHE A 222 15.96 -14.63 -3.07
N THR A 223 15.50 -14.93 -1.86
CA THR A 223 15.90 -16.12 -1.11
C THR A 223 14.99 -17.32 -1.34
N ASN A 224 13.83 -17.10 -1.98
CA ASN A 224 12.66 -17.99 -1.98
C ASN A 224 12.28 -18.39 -0.55
N THR A 225 12.28 -17.44 0.40
CA THR A 225 11.91 -17.73 1.79
C THR A 225 10.88 -16.77 2.35
N CYS A 226 10.01 -17.25 3.23
CA CYS A 226 8.99 -16.43 3.87
C CYS A 226 9.61 -15.43 4.85
N PHE A 227 9.06 -14.21 4.88
CA PHE A 227 9.44 -13.23 5.89
C PHE A 227 9.00 -13.70 7.27
N VAL A 228 9.90 -13.60 8.26
CA VAL A 228 9.61 -13.89 9.66
C VAL A 228 9.00 -12.66 10.31
N GLU A 229 7.85 -12.80 10.95
CA GLU A 229 7.33 -11.76 11.85
C GLU A 229 8.27 -11.64 13.06
N THR A 230 9.15 -10.65 13.06
CA THR A 230 9.82 -10.24 14.30
C THR A 230 8.75 -9.59 15.17
N LYS A 231 8.29 -10.29 16.22
CA LYS A 231 7.56 -9.65 17.31
C LYS A 231 8.37 -8.44 17.77
N ASN A 232 7.89 -7.24 17.51
CA ASN A 232 8.47 -6.04 18.10
C ASN A 232 8.19 -6.08 19.60
N ASP A 233 9.21 -6.43 20.37
CA ASP A 233 9.20 -6.33 21.83
C ASP A 233 9.09 -4.86 22.24
N GLY A 234 7.90 -4.50 22.73
CA GLY A 234 7.69 -3.56 23.84
C GLY A 234 8.27 -2.16 23.72
N ASN A 235 7.48 -1.22 23.18
CA ASN A 235 7.40 0.13 23.76
C ASN A 235 6.06 0.81 23.44
N ARG A 236 4.99 0.46 24.18
CA ARG A 236 3.77 1.28 24.26
C ARG A 236 3.97 2.34 25.36
N PRO A 237 3.79 3.64 25.10
CA PRO A 237 3.71 4.61 26.19
C PRO A 237 2.45 4.34 27.00
N GLY A 238 2.63 3.98 28.27
CA GLY A 238 1.57 3.51 29.16
C GLY A 238 0.46 4.54 29.37
N ARG A 239 -0.79 4.11 29.21
CA ARG A 239 -1.95 4.79 29.80
C ARG A 239 -1.87 4.61 31.32
N VAL A 240 -1.71 5.72 32.03
CA VAL A 240 -1.88 5.81 33.48
C VAL A 240 -3.33 5.49 33.82
N SER A 241 -3.58 4.32 34.42
CA SER A 241 -4.85 3.96 35.02
C SER A 241 -4.97 4.63 36.40
N ASN A 242 -5.79 5.68 36.51
CA ASN A 242 -6.31 6.11 37.81
C ASN A 242 -7.54 5.26 38.15
N GLY A 243 -7.33 4.16 38.86
CA GLY A 243 -8.37 3.42 39.57
C GLY A 243 -8.29 3.72 41.06
N MET A 244 -9.33 4.34 41.61
CA MET A 244 -9.68 4.22 43.03
C MET A 244 -11.17 3.89 43.12
N GLY A 245 -11.45 2.80 43.82
CA GLY A 245 -12.73 2.11 43.82
C GLY A 245 -13.79 2.72 44.72
N GLY A 246 -15.01 2.24 44.53
CA GLY A 246 -16.16 2.51 45.38
C GLY A 246 -17.24 1.46 45.13
N ALA A 247 -17.40 0.55 46.08
CA ALA A 247 -18.42 -0.50 46.10
C ALA A 247 -19.83 0.07 46.38
N GLY A 248 -20.86 -0.54 45.78
CA GLY A 248 -22.26 -0.30 46.14
C GLY A 248 -23.20 -1.19 45.32
N GLY A 249 -23.84 -2.17 45.98
CA GLY A 249 -24.73 -3.14 45.37
C GLY A 249 -26.13 -2.61 45.01
N GLY A 250 -26.84 -3.38 44.18
CA GLY A 250 -28.24 -3.15 43.82
C GLY A 250 -28.78 -4.23 42.87
N SER A 251 -29.90 -4.82 43.25
CA SER A 251 -30.55 -6.01 42.71
C SER A 251 -31.17 -5.88 41.30
N ALA A 252 -31.33 -7.05 40.65
CA ALA A 252 -32.13 -7.49 39.48
C ALA A 252 -33.47 -6.73 39.18
N PRO A 253 -34.15 -6.87 38.00
CA PRO A 253 -34.23 -8.11 37.19
C PRO A 253 -34.39 -8.05 35.64
N SER A 254 -34.23 -9.25 35.08
CA SER A 254 -34.61 -9.85 33.79
C SER A 254 -35.59 -9.12 32.85
N ARG A 255 -35.30 -9.19 31.54
CA ARG A 255 -36.34 -9.38 30.50
C ARG A 255 -35.78 -10.09 29.25
N ALA A 256 -36.50 -11.12 28.81
CA ALA A 256 -36.24 -11.90 27.61
C ALA A 256 -37.12 -11.45 26.44
N SER A 257 -36.62 -11.59 25.21
CA SER A 257 -37.37 -11.80 23.95
C SER A 257 -36.39 -12.41 22.94
N ARG A 258 -36.54 -13.68 22.51
CA ARG A 258 -37.32 -14.12 21.34
C ARG A 258 -37.17 -13.14 20.16
N GLY A 259 -36.59 -13.44 19.01
CA GLY A 259 -36.19 -14.69 18.37
C GLY A 259 -36.47 -14.54 16.87
N SER A 260 -35.57 -14.97 16.00
CA SER A 260 -35.90 -15.37 14.63
C SER A 260 -34.70 -16.04 13.98
N THR A 261 -34.95 -17.29 13.59
CA THR A 261 -34.24 -18.08 12.61
C THR A 261 -34.05 -17.32 11.31
N GLU A 262 -32.83 -17.29 10.79
CA GLU A 262 -32.64 -17.42 9.35
C GLU A 262 -31.38 -18.22 9.06
N VAL A 263 -31.50 -19.06 8.04
CA VAL A 263 -30.65 -20.19 7.72
C VAL A 263 -29.38 -19.67 7.06
N ASP A 264 -28.24 -20.01 7.65
CA ASP A 264 -26.91 -19.67 7.17
C ASP A 264 -26.64 -20.39 5.84
N ALA A 265 -26.75 -19.64 4.75
CA ALA A 265 -26.40 -20.10 3.41
C ALA A 265 -24.93 -19.79 3.14
N THR A 266 -24.06 -20.70 3.56
CA THR A 266 -22.72 -20.87 3.00
C THR A 266 -22.77 -20.92 1.48
N ARG A 267 -22.12 -19.96 0.79
CA ARG A 267 -21.18 -20.18 -0.34
C ARG A 267 -20.78 -18.87 -1.03
N GLU A 268 -19.46 -18.77 -1.26
CA GLU A 268 -18.78 -17.96 -2.31
C GLU A 268 -18.98 -16.44 -2.17
N ILE A 269 -17.95 -15.59 -2.07
CA ILE A 269 -16.77 -15.42 -2.92
C ILE A 269 -15.72 -14.72 -2.05
N ALA A 270 -14.60 -15.39 -1.77
CA ALA A 270 -13.47 -14.79 -1.06
C ALA A 270 -12.28 -14.71 -2.02
N ARG A 271 -12.38 -13.85 -3.04
CA ARG A 271 -11.25 -13.44 -3.89
C ARG A 271 -11.59 -12.08 -4.49
N ASP A 272 -10.98 -11.04 -3.94
CA ASP A 272 -10.41 -9.89 -4.65
C ASP A 272 -10.16 -8.77 -3.63
N LEU A 273 -8.88 -8.47 -3.40
CA LEU A 273 -8.48 -7.19 -2.83
C LEU A 273 -8.85 -6.10 -3.85
N PRO A 274 -9.54 -5.02 -3.44
CA PRO A 274 -9.61 -3.81 -4.23
C PRO A 274 -8.24 -3.15 -4.42
#